data_AF-A0A536SLG8-F1
#
_entry.id   AF-A0A536SLG8-F1
#
_cell.length_a   1.000
_cell.length_b   1.000
_cell.length_c   1.000
_cell.angle_alpha   90.00
_cell.angle_beta   90.00
_cell.angle_gamma   90.00
#
_symmetry.space_group_name_H-M   'P 1'
#
loop_
_entity.id
_entity.type
_entity.pdbx_description
1 polymer ?
#
loop_
_entity_poly.entity_id
_entity_poly.type
_entity_poly.pdbx_seq_one_letter_code
_entity_poly.pdbx_strand_id
1 'polypeptide(L)'
;MNKKTAALALGAGMLAASAVALAQDGNVRIYGRANLGLDNYSATGATAGPGNDFKGRNRVYDAASRLGIQGTEDLGGGLKAVLLMESGVHR
;
A
#
# COMPACT_ATOMS: atom_id res chain seq x y z
N MET A 1 15.15 16.08 -24.51
CA MET A 1 14.49 15.16 -23.54
C MET A 1 13.97 15.98 -22.37
N ASN A 2 12.66 15.94 -22.10
CA ASN A 2 12.03 16.80 -21.11
C ASN A 2 12.29 16.23 -19.70
N LYS A 3 12.81 17.02 -18.76
CA LYS A 3 13.23 16.53 -17.42
C LYS A 3 12.12 15.78 -16.66
N LYS A 4 10.86 16.10 -17.00
CA LYS A 4 9.66 15.46 -16.45
C LYS A 4 9.48 14.00 -16.90
N THR A 5 9.90 13.63 -18.11
CA THR A 5 9.80 12.25 -18.62
C THR A 5 10.90 11.36 -18.08
N ALA A 6 12.08 11.92 -17.78
CA ALA A 6 13.17 11.18 -17.11
C ALA A 6 12.82 10.83 -15.65
N ALA A 7 12.17 11.75 -14.93
CA ALA A 7 11.75 11.50 -13.55
C ALA A 7 10.67 10.40 -13.43
N LEU A 8 9.74 10.33 -14.39
CA LEU A 8 8.71 9.28 -14.41
C LEU A 8 9.29 7.89 -14.76
N ALA A 9 10.27 7.83 -15.66
CA ALA A 9 10.97 6.59 -16.01
C ALA A 9 11.84 6.07 -14.86
N LEU A 10 12.51 6.97 -14.12
CA LEU A 10 13.28 6.62 -12.91
C LEU A 10 12.36 6.13 -11.78
N GLY A 11 11.21 6.78 -11.57
CA GLY A 11 10.21 6.33 -10.58
C GLY A 11 9.63 4.95 -10.90
N ALA A 12 9.31 4.68 -12.17
CA ALA A 12 8.82 3.36 -12.60
C ALA A 12 9.91 2.27 -12.51
N GLY A 13 11.18 2.60 -12.80
CA GLY A 13 12.31 1.68 -12.66
C GLY A 13 12.63 1.33 -11.20
N MET A 14 12.51 2.28 -10.27
CA MET A 14 12.72 2.03 -8.84
C MET A 14 11.61 1.17 -8.21
N LEU A 15 10.37 1.30 -8.69
CA LEU A 15 9.26 0.42 -8.30
C LEU A 15 9.41 -1.00 -8.87
N ALA A 16 10.06 -1.15 -10.03
CA ALA A 16 10.39 -2.45 -10.60
C ALA A 16 11.60 -3.12 -9.93
N ALA A 17 12.55 -2.35 -9.41
CA ALA A 17 13.76 -2.86 -8.75
C ALA A 17 13.48 -3.48 -7.36
N SER A 18 12.37 -3.12 -6.71
CA SER A 18 11.94 -3.74 -5.44
C SER A 18 11.35 -5.16 -5.60
N ALA A 19 11.24 -5.69 -6.83
CA ALA A 19 10.66 -7.01 -7.07
C ALA A 19 11.69 -8.15 -7.16
N VAL A 20 12.99 -7.87 -7.07
CA VAL A 20 14.03 -8.92 -7.08
C VAL A 20 14.39 -9.33 -5.65
N ALA A 21 13.38 -9.70 -4.86
CA ALA A 21 13.63 -10.60 -3.75
C ALA A 21 14.08 -11.93 -4.36
N LEU A 22 15.38 -12.20 -4.29
CA LEU A 22 15.98 -13.48 -4.69
C LEU A 22 15.46 -14.58 -3.75
N ALA A 23 14.21 -15.02 -3.95
CA ALA A 23 13.66 -16.24 -3.40
C ALA A 23 14.34 -17.39 -4.14
N GLN A 24 15.50 -17.80 -3.64
CA GLN A 24 16.37 -18.79 -4.27
C GLN A 24 15.75 -20.21 -4.31
N ASP A 25 14.56 -20.39 -3.74
CA ASP A 25 13.71 -21.56 -3.87
C ASP A 25 12.26 -21.05 -3.78
N GLY A 26 11.37 -21.36 -4.74
CA GLY A 26 10.09 -20.66 -4.99
C GLY A 26 9.01 -20.73 -3.89
N ASN A 27 9.38 -21.08 -2.66
CA ASN A 27 8.51 -21.35 -1.53
C ASN A 27 8.17 -20.11 -0.68
N VAL A 28 8.82 -18.97 -0.91
CA VAL A 28 8.53 -17.70 -0.21
C VAL A 28 8.16 -16.62 -1.21
N ARG A 29 7.03 -15.94 -0.96
CA ARG A 29 6.45 -14.88 -1.78
C ARG A 29 6.16 -13.64 -0.96
N ILE A 30 6.63 -12.51 -1.46
CA ILE A 30 6.20 -11.19 -0.97
C ILE A 30 4.92 -10.80 -1.72
N TYR A 31 3.90 -10.37 -1.00
CA TYR A 31 2.63 -9.92 -1.56
C TYR A 31 2.15 -8.66 -0.83
N GLY A 32 1.21 -7.93 -1.43
CA GLY A 32 0.65 -6.75 -0.78
C GLY A 32 -0.55 -6.19 -1.52
N ARG A 33 -1.16 -5.17 -0.92
CA ARG A 33 -2.22 -4.35 -1.51
C ARG A 33 -1.92 -2.89 -1.19
N ALA A 34 -1.85 -2.07 -2.23
CA ALA A 34 -1.93 -0.62 -2.10
C ALA A 34 -3.39 -0.19 -2.29
N ASN A 35 -3.93 0.54 -1.32
CA ASN A 35 -5.29 1.06 -1.35
C ASN A 35 -5.30 2.53 -0.94
N LEU A 36 -5.70 3.40 -1.86
CA LEU A 36 -5.68 4.85 -1.68
C LEU A 36 -7.09 5.40 -1.85
N GLY A 37 -7.49 6.27 -0.92
CA GLY A 37 -8.76 7.00 -0.96
C GLY A 37 -8.53 8.49 -1.23
N LEU A 38 -9.51 9.10 -1.92
CA LEU A 38 -9.61 10.55 -2.10
C LEU A 38 -11.02 10.96 -1.71
N ASP A 39 -11.12 11.73 -0.63
CA ASP A 39 -12.40 12.26 -0.15
C ASP A 39 -12.44 13.77 -0.33
N ASN A 40 -13.63 14.30 -0.63
CA ASN A 40 -14.00 15.67 -0.36
C ASN A 40 -15.08 15.66 0.73
N TYR A 41 -14.85 16.38 1.83
CA TYR A 41 -15.83 16.45 2.92
C TYR A 41 -16.02 17.90 3.39
N SER A 42 -17.27 18.21 3.74
CA SER A 42 -17.72 19.48 4.32
C SER A 42 -18.80 19.20 5.36
N ALA A 43 -18.93 20.06 6.35
CA ALA A 43 -20.03 20.00 7.32
C ALA A 43 -20.60 21.40 7.56
N THR A 44 -21.92 21.52 7.53
CA THR A 44 -22.66 22.79 7.70
C THR A 44 -23.67 22.68 8.83
N GLY A 45 -24.06 23.81 9.42
CA GLY A 45 -25.06 23.85 10.49
C GLY A 45 -24.44 23.81 11.89
N ALA A 46 -23.24 24.34 12.07
CA ALA A 46 -22.61 24.46 13.38
C ALA A 46 -23.49 25.29 14.35
N THR A 47 -23.68 24.79 15.58
CA THR A 47 -24.46 25.48 16.62
C THR A 47 -23.88 26.84 16.99
N ALA A 48 -22.57 27.02 16.85
CA ALA A 48 -21.87 28.29 17.05
C ALA A 48 -22.00 29.28 15.86
N GLY A 49 -22.84 28.96 14.86
CA GLY A 49 -23.12 29.80 13.70
C GLY A 49 -22.28 29.46 12.46
N PRO A 50 -22.67 29.96 11.26
CA PRO A 50 -22.10 29.55 9.97
C PRO A 50 -20.59 29.78 9.80
N GLY A 51 -20.00 30.71 10.56
CA GLY A 51 -18.55 30.95 10.56
C GLY A 51 -17.72 29.76 11.09
N ASN A 52 -18.37 28.83 11.80
CA ASN A 52 -17.76 27.63 12.37
C ASN A 52 -18.03 26.37 11.55
N ASP A 53 -18.67 26.51 10.37
CA ASP A 53 -18.88 25.39 9.46
C ASP A 53 -17.55 24.86 8.91
N PHE A 54 -17.48 23.54 8.75
CA PHE A 54 -16.31 22.87 8.22
C PHE A 54 -16.31 23.02 6.69
N LYS A 55 -15.56 24.01 6.20
CA LYS A 55 -15.42 24.26 4.77
C LYS A 55 -14.84 23.03 4.06
N GLY A 56 -15.32 22.77 2.83
CA GLY A 56 -14.94 21.63 2.03
C GLY A 56 -13.42 21.45 1.93
N ARG A 57 -12.92 20.27 2.29
CA ARG A 57 -11.50 19.92 2.15
C ARG A 57 -11.33 18.59 1.42
N ASN A 58 -10.29 18.55 0.61
CA ASN A 58 -9.83 17.31 -0.01
C ASN A 58 -8.87 16.60 0.94
N ARG A 59 -9.01 15.29 1.07
CA ARG A 59 -8.09 14.42 1.81
C ARG A 59 -7.70 13.25 0.93
N VAL A 60 -6.40 13.08 0.72
CA VAL A 60 -5.83 11.81 0.26
C VAL A 60 -5.45 11.02 1.50
N TYR A 61 -5.79 9.74 1.54
CA TYR A 61 -5.46 8.89 2.68
C TYR A 61 -5.21 7.46 2.24
N ASP A 62 -4.49 6.74 3.09
CA ASP A 62 -4.32 5.30 2.95
C ASP A 62 -5.56 4.57 3.49
N ALA A 63 -6.12 3.67 2.68
CA ALA A 63 -7.28 2.88 3.01
C ALA A 63 -6.90 1.43 3.35
N ALA A 64 -6.02 1.27 4.35
CA ALA A 64 -5.51 -0.01 4.84
C ALA A 64 -4.63 -0.77 3.83
N SER A 65 -3.62 -0.07 3.27
CA SER A 65 -2.55 -0.74 2.54
C SER A 65 -1.75 -1.66 3.46
N ARG A 66 -1.29 -2.76 2.86
CA ARG A 66 -0.60 -3.85 3.56
C ARG A 66 0.46 -4.51 2.70
N LEU A 67 1.49 -4.99 3.36
CA LEU A 67 2.56 -5.80 2.79
C LEU A 67 2.71 -7.05 3.63
N GLY A 68 2.94 -8.18 2.98
CA GLY A 68 3.12 -9.46 3.64
C GLY A 68 4.12 -10.36 2.96
N ILE A 69 4.59 -11.33 3.73
CA ILE A 69 5.45 -12.41 3.33
C ILE A 69 4.68 -13.70 3.62
N GLN A 70 4.48 -14.50 2.59
CA GLN A 70 3.88 -15.82 2.69
C GLN A 70 4.91 -16.85 2.26
N GLY A 71 5.00 -17.96 2.98
CA GLY A 71 5.78 -19.10 2.53
C GLY A 71 5.17 -20.43 2.92
N THR A 72 5.56 -21.47 2.20
CA THR A 72 5.16 -22.86 2.49
C THR A 72 6.34 -23.79 2.32
N GLU A 73 6.56 -24.68 3.28
CA GLU A 73 7.62 -25.69 3.23
C GLU A 73 7.02 -27.09 3.37
N ASP A 74 7.49 -28.03 2.57
CA ASP A 74 7.06 -29.43 2.63
C ASP A 74 7.74 -30.12 3.81
N LEU A 75 6.95 -30.78 4.66
CA LEU A 75 7.45 -31.53 5.82
C LEU A 75 7.52 -33.04 5.56
N GLY A 76 7.17 -33.47 4.34
CA GLY A 76 7.02 -34.87 3.96
C GLY A 76 5.66 -35.44 4.35
N GLY A 77 5.32 -36.61 3.79
CA GLY A 77 4.08 -37.33 4.13
C GLY A 77 2.78 -36.57 3.78
N GLY A 78 2.86 -35.56 2.94
CA GLY A 78 1.72 -34.69 2.57
C GLY A 78 1.47 -33.53 3.53
N LEU A 79 2.31 -33.33 4.56
CA LEU A 79 2.22 -32.19 5.47
C LEU A 79 3.01 -30.98 4.96
N LYS A 80 2.55 -29.77 5.32
CA LYS A 80 3.23 -28.51 4.99
C LYS A 80 3.29 -27.58 6.19
N ALA A 81 4.44 -26.95 6.41
CA ALA A 81 4.57 -25.77 7.26
C ALA A 81 4.17 -24.52 6.47
N VAL A 82 3.51 -23.58 7.14
CA VAL A 82 3.06 -22.32 6.53
C VAL A 82 3.56 -21.15 7.37
N LEU A 83 4.12 -20.16 6.69
CA LEU A 83 4.52 -18.87 7.25
C LEU A 83 3.64 -17.78 6.65
N LEU A 84 3.06 -16.94 7.50
CA LEU A 84 2.39 -15.72 7.08
C LEU A 84 2.75 -14.58 8.03
N MET A 85 3.35 -13.54 7.49
CA MET A 85 3.55 -12.27 8.18
C MET A 85 2.92 -11.18 7.33
N GLU A 86 2.03 -10.38 7.91
CA GLU A 86 1.39 -9.25 7.24
C GLU A 86 1.47 -8.01 8.13
N SER A 87 1.76 -6.87 7.53
CA SER A 87 1.87 -5.59 8.22
C SER A 87 1.18 -4.48 7.42
N GLY A 88 0.53 -3.57 8.14
CA GLY A 88 0.03 -2.33 7.58
C GLY A 88 1.19 -1.41 7.22
N VAL A 89 1.15 -0.80 6.04
CA VAL A 89 2.18 0.15 5.58
C VAL A 89 1.70 1.60 5.61
N HIS A 90 0.66 1.86 6.40
CA HIS A 90 -0.03 3.15 6.51
C HIS A 90 0.39 3.92 7.76
N ARG A 91 0.31 5.24 7.68
CA ARG A 91 0.67 6.19 8.75
C ARG A 91 -0.51 7.04 9.16
#